data_AF-A0A2J7VB91-F1
#
_entry.id   AF-A0A2J7VB91-F1
#
_cell.length_a   1.000
_cell.length_b   1.000
_cell.length_c   1.000
_cell.angle_alpha   90.00
_cell.angle_beta   90.00
_cell.angle_gamma   90.00
#
_symmetry.space_group_name_H-M   'P 1'
#
loop_
_entity.id
_entity.type
_entity.pdbx_description
1 polymer ?
#
loop_
_entity_poly.entity_id
_entity_poly.type
_entity_poly.pdbx_seq_one_letter_code
_entity_poly.pdbx_strand_id
1 'polypeptide(L)'
;MEIRCPHCGHAEPDAFELIEVNALHDDFVCAHCKQAFGACIRNCIRCDFEQALTWRVDSVPDRVAELPCGQCGHIESQPDALDNV
;
A
#
# COMPACT_ATOMS: atom_id res chain seq x y z
N MET A 1 -4.65 -11.52 0.88
CA MET A 1 -3.91 -10.30 1.24
C MET A 1 -4.44 -9.82 2.58
N GLU A 2 -3.63 -9.18 3.43
CA GLU A 2 -4.09 -8.72 4.76
C GLU A 2 -3.59 -7.30 5.02
N ILE A 3 -4.48 -6.42 5.48
CA ILE A 3 -4.14 -5.05 5.87
C ILE A 3 -3.80 -5.04 7.36
N ARG A 4 -2.58 -4.59 7.69
CA ARG A 4 -2.10 -4.53 9.08
C ARG A 4 -1.99 -3.09 9.56
N CYS A 5 -2.57 -2.82 10.72
CA CYS A 5 -2.46 -1.52 11.36
C CYS A 5 -0.98 -1.18 11.67
N PRO A 6 -0.45 -0.03 11.21
CA PRO A 6 0.95 0.36 11.42
C PRO A 6 1.25 0.82 12.86
N HIS A 7 0.22 0.94 13.71
CA HIS A 7 0.37 1.34 15.11
C HIS A 7 0.50 0.14 16.06
N CYS A 8 -0.27 -0.92 15.84
CA CYS A 8 -0.36 -2.07 16.76
C CYS A 8 -0.13 -3.43 16.09
N GLY A 9 0.03 -3.49 14.78
CA GLY A 9 0.24 -4.73 14.02
C GLY A 9 -1.00 -5.62 13.89
N HIS A 10 -2.15 -5.18 14.40
CA HIS A 10 -3.41 -5.90 14.27
C HIS A 10 -3.79 -6.07 12.79
N ALA A 11 -4.12 -7.30 12.44
CA ALA A 11 -4.72 -7.65 11.16
C ALA A 11 -6.15 -7.13 11.15
N GLU A 12 -6.47 -6.22 10.25
CA GLU A 12 -7.86 -5.80 10.11
C GLU A 12 -8.69 -6.86 9.36
N PRO A 13 -9.99 -7.01 9.70
CA PRO A 13 -10.86 -8.00 9.07
C PRO A 13 -11.22 -7.63 7.61
N ASP A 14 -11.82 -8.58 6.87
CA ASP A 14 -12.24 -8.50 5.44
C ASP A 14 -13.08 -7.28 5.03
N ALA A 15 -13.50 -6.42 5.97
CA ALA A 15 -14.15 -5.15 5.67
C ALA A 15 -13.32 -4.24 4.74
N PHE A 16 -12.01 -4.47 4.65
CA PHE A 16 -11.10 -3.76 3.75
C PHE A 16 -10.82 -4.48 2.42
N GLU A 17 -11.49 -5.60 2.11
CA GLU A 17 -11.38 -6.27 0.81
C GLU A 17 -11.98 -5.45 -0.36
N LEU A 18 -12.82 -4.46 -0.05
CA LEU A 18 -13.54 -3.66 -1.07
C LEU A 18 -12.91 -2.29 -1.35
N ILE A 19 -11.69 -2.04 -0.86
CA ILE A 19 -11.04 -0.75 -1.08
C ILE A 19 -10.49 -0.69 -2.51
N GLU A 20 -10.50 0.49 -3.11
CA GLU A 20 -10.18 0.65 -4.53
C GLU A 20 -8.68 0.42 -4.76
N VAL A 21 -8.35 -0.44 -5.72
CA VAL A 21 -6.96 -0.74 -6.06
C VAL A 21 -6.31 0.49 -6.68
N ASN A 22 -5.10 0.81 -6.23
CA ASN A 22 -4.31 1.99 -6.58
C ASN A 22 -4.89 3.34 -6.10
N ALA A 23 -5.87 3.33 -5.19
CA ALA A 23 -6.32 4.52 -4.48
C ALA A 23 -5.65 4.65 -3.11
N LEU A 24 -5.41 5.88 -2.67
CA LEU A 24 -5.02 6.18 -1.30
C LEU A 24 -6.28 6.37 -0.47
N HIS A 25 -6.36 5.65 0.65
CA HIS A 25 -7.41 5.80 1.64
C HIS A 25 -6.76 6.23 2.96
N ASP A 26 -7.20 7.35 3.54
CA ASP A 26 -6.64 7.96 4.76
C ASP A 26 -7.64 8.01 5.92
N ASP A 27 -8.80 7.37 5.77
CA ASP A 27 -9.94 7.39 6.69
C ASP A 27 -10.09 6.10 7.52
N PHE A 28 -9.12 5.18 7.46
CA PHE A 28 -9.21 3.94 8.22
C PHE A 28 -8.92 4.14 9.70
N VAL A 29 -9.69 3.44 10.54
CA VAL A 29 -9.53 3.44 11.99
C VAL A 29 -9.39 1.99 12.46
N CYS A 30 -8.28 1.68 13.11
CA CYS A 30 -7.98 0.33 13.58
C CYS A 30 -9.03 -0.14 14.59
N ALA A 31 -9.62 -1.32 14.37
CA ALA A 31 -10.63 -1.87 15.27
C ALA A 31 -10.08 -2.15 16.68
N HIS A 32 -8.78 -2.43 16.80
CA HIS A 32 -8.11 -2.77 18.05
C HIS A 32 -7.58 -1.53 18.80
N CYS A 33 -6.67 -0.76 18.20
CA CYS A 33 -6.01 0.37 18.88
C CYS A 33 -6.73 1.71 18.69
N LYS A 34 -7.78 1.76 17.86
CA LYS A 34 -8.59 2.96 17.57
C LYS A 34 -7.83 4.13 16.95
N GLN A 35 -6.60 3.91 16.50
CA GLN A 35 -5.82 4.94 15.79
C GLN A 35 -6.15 4.94 14.31
N ALA A 36 -6.17 6.15 13.74
CA ALA A 36 -6.32 6.34 12.30
C ALA A 36 -5.03 5.96 11.56
N PHE A 37 -5.16 5.41 10.38
CA PHE A 37 -4.06 5.06 9.49
C PHE A 37 -4.50 5.13 8.04
N GLY A 38 -3.55 5.29 7.13
CA GLY A 38 -3.81 5.20 5.71
C GLY A 38 -3.40 3.84 5.15
N ALA A 39 -4.07 3.42 4.08
CA ALA A 39 -3.67 2.24 3.33
C ALA A 39 -3.92 2.39 1.82
N CYS A 40 -3.25 1.53 1.05
CA CYS A 40 -3.42 1.40 -0.39
C CYS A 40 -3.14 -0.04 -0.79
N ILE A 41 -3.99 -0.59 -1.66
CA ILE A 41 -3.69 -1.83 -2.37
C ILE A 41 -3.04 -1.47 -3.69
N ARG A 42 -1.89 -2.08 -3.99
CA ARG A 42 -1.23 -1.95 -5.28
C ARG A 42 -1.08 -3.30 -5.94
N ASN A 43 -1.32 -3.35 -7.24
CA ASN A 43 -0.97 -4.49 -8.07
C ASN A 43 0.31 -4.16 -8.84
N CYS A 44 1.31 -5.03 -8.75
CA CYS A 44 2.54 -4.90 -9.52
C CYS A 44 2.32 -5.28 -11.00
N ILE A 45 2.47 -4.29 -11.89
CA ILE A 45 2.36 -4.49 -13.35
C ILE A 45 3.26 -5.59 -13.94
N ARG A 46 4.35 -5.96 -13.24
CA ARG A 46 5.34 -6.92 -13.73
C ARG A 46 5.04 -8.36 -13.35
N CYS A 47 4.57 -8.60 -12.13
CA CYS A 47 4.37 -9.96 -11.61
C CYS A 47 2.94 -10.22 -11.13
N ASP A 48 2.03 -9.27 -11.33
CA ASP A 48 0.63 -9.31 -10.93
C ASP A 48 0.45 -9.55 -9.42
N PHE A 49 1.49 -9.24 -8.63
CA PHE A 49 1.46 -9.40 -7.19
C PHE A 49 0.71 -8.23 -6.57
N GLU A 50 -0.36 -8.58 -5.86
CA GLU A 50 -1.14 -7.64 -5.09
C GLU A 50 -0.57 -7.48 -3.67
N GLN A 51 -0.34 -6.24 -3.25
CA GLN A 51 0.20 -5.91 -1.94
C GLN A 51 -0.60 -4.80 -1.27
N ALA A 52 -0.83 -4.97 0.03
CA ALA A 52 -1.35 -3.94 0.91
C ALA A 52 -0.20 -3.15 1.53
N LEU A 53 -0.28 -1.83 1.42
CA LEU A 53 0.63 -0.87 2.05
C LEU A 53 -0.13 -0.09 3.12
N THR A 54 0.46 0.11 4.29
CA THR A 54 -0.15 0.89 5.38
C THR A 54 0.84 1.88 5.98
N TRP A 55 0.35 3.02 6.44
CA TRP A 55 1.15 4.08 7.07
C TRP A 55 0.34 4.85 8.10
N ARG A 56 1.04 5.53 9.01
CA ARG A 56 0.40 6.45 9.97
C ARG A 56 -0.03 7.72 9.22
N VAL A 57 -1.19 8.30 9.57
CA VAL A 57 -1.75 9.47 8.84
C VAL A 57 -0.79 10.67 8.81
N ASP A 58 0.03 10.84 9.84
CA ASP A 58 1.07 11.88 9.92
C ASP A 58 2.33 11.58 9.07
N SER A 59 2.37 10.40 8.45
CA SER A 59 3.53 9.83 7.78
C SER A 59 3.14 9.25 6.41
N VAL A 60 2.15 9.85 5.74
CA VAL A 60 1.78 9.44 4.37
C VAL A 60 3.01 9.54 3.48
N PRO A 61 3.40 8.49 2.77
CA PRO A 61 4.49 8.60 1.81
C PRO A 61 4.07 9.56 0.70
N ASP A 62 4.84 10.62 0.46
CA ASP A 62 4.61 11.57 -0.65
C ASP A 62 4.56 10.87 -2.03
N ARG A 63 5.08 9.65 -2.07
CA ARG A 63 5.52 8.93 -3.26
C ARG A 63 5.17 7.43 -3.17
N VAL A 64 3.92 7.11 -2.84
CA VAL A 64 3.44 5.72 -2.74
C VAL A 64 3.70 4.92 -4.02
N ALA A 65 3.61 5.55 -5.20
CA ALA A 65 3.94 4.92 -6.50
C ALA A 65 5.41 4.50 -6.64
N GLU A 66 6.31 5.14 -5.88
CA GLU A 66 7.75 4.86 -5.88
C GLU A 66 8.15 3.73 -4.94
N LEU A 67 7.20 3.19 -4.17
CA LEU A 67 7.46 2.03 -3.32
C LEU A 67 7.61 0.76 -4.18
N PRO A 68 8.61 -0.09 -3.89
CA PRO A 68 8.85 -1.32 -4.63
C PRO A 68 7.77 -2.37 -4.39
N CYS A 69 7.59 -3.26 -5.36
CA CYS A 69 6.85 -4.50 -5.19
C CYS A 69 7.56 -5.38 -4.14
N GLY A 70 6.84 -5.83 -3.12
CA GLY A 70 7.32 -6.70 -2.06
C GLY A 70 7.69 -8.11 -2.53
N GLN A 71 7.24 -8.53 -3.73
CA GLN A 71 7.61 -9.83 -4.31
C GLN A 71 8.76 -9.74 -5.32
N CYS A 72 8.69 -8.86 -6.32
CA CYS A 72 9.70 -8.79 -7.39
C CYS A 72 10.64 -7.58 -7.31
N GLY A 73 10.41 -6.65 -6.39
CA GLY A 73 11.24 -5.45 -6.21
C GLY A 73 11.05 -4.35 -7.26
N HIS A 74 10.19 -4.54 -8.26
CA HIS A 74 9.95 -3.54 -9.30
C HIS A 74 9.32 -2.25 -8.73
N ILE A 75 9.75 -1.10 -9.22
CA ILE A 75 9.27 0.23 -8.83
C ILE A 75 8.68 0.90 -10.08
N GLU A 76 7.39 1.26 -10.05
CA GLU A 76 6.69 1.84 -11.21
C GLU A 76 7.16 3.25 -11.57
N SER A 77 7.67 4.01 -10.59
CA SER A 77 8.16 5.37 -10.82
C SER A 77 9.56 5.43 -11.43
N GLN A 78 10.24 4.29 -11.57
CA GLN A 78 11.36 4.26 -12.50
C GLN A 78 10.72 4.33 -13.88
N PRO A 79 10.88 5.43 -14.65
CA PRO A 79 10.68 5.29 -16.07
C PRO A 79 11.49 4.06 -16.46
N ASP A 80 10.89 3.15 -17.23
CA ASP A 80 11.70 2.23 -18.02
C ASP A 80 12.86 3.07 -18.52
N ALA A 81 14.09 2.66 -18.23
CA ALA A 81 15.24 3.22 -18.89
C ALA A 81 15.15 2.83 -20.37
N LEU A 82 14.17 3.41 -21.06
CA LEU A 82 14.12 3.66 -22.48
C LEU A 82 15.02 4.86 -22.66
N ASP A 83 16.32 4.59 -22.68
CA ASP A 83 17.38 5.44 -23.23
C ASP A 83 18.69 4.70 -22.91
N ASN A 84 19.55 4.29 -23.84
CA ASN A 84 19.70 4.48 -25.27
C ASN A 84 20.77 3.47 -25.75
N VAL A 85 20.59 2.93 -26.97
CA VAL A 85 21.56 2.38 -27.96
C VAL A 85 21.03 1.12 -28.63
#